data_AF-A0A933N1K4-F1
#
_entry.id   AF-A0A933N1K4-F1
#
_cell.length_a   1.000
_cell.length_b   1.000
_cell.length_c   1.000
_cell.angle_alpha   90.00
_cell.angle_beta   90.00
_cell.angle_gamma   90.00
#
_symmetry.space_group_name_H-M   'P 1'
#
loop_
_entity.id
_entity.type
_entity.pdbx_description
1 polymer ?
#
loop_
_entity_poly.entity_id
_entity_poly.type
_entity_poly.pdbx_seq_one_letter_code
_entity_poly.pdbx_strand_id
1 'polypeptide(L)' 'MIADFTGQRGGVYFEAGFAEGLGRQVIRSCREDEKTELHFDVNHYNFIFWNSLEDLREKLKNRIAATVG' A
#
# COMPACT_ATOMS: atom_id res chain seq x y z
N MET A 1 2.56 -8.00 5.24
CA MET A 1 1.16 -7.81 4.80
C MET A 1 1.16 -6.92 3.57
N ILE A 2 0.23 -7.10 2.65
CA ILE A 2 0.00 -6.19 1.52
C ILE A 2 -1.37 -5.55 1.72
N ALA A 3 -1.46 -4.22 1.62
CA ALA A 3 -2.70 -3.45 1.80
C ALA A 3 -2.90 -2.51 0.62
N ASP A 4 -4.01 -2.64 -0.10
CA ASP A 4 -4.36 -1.78 -1.22
C ASP A 4 -5.43 -0.75 -0.82
N PHE A 5 -5.09 0.52 -0.94
CA PHE A 5 -5.87 1.66 -0.47
C PHE A 5 -6.81 2.23 -1.55
N THR A 6 -6.89 1.59 -2.72
CA THR A 6 -7.83 1.99 -3.78
C THR A 6 -9.27 1.93 -3.24
N GLY A 7 -10.05 2.99 -3.49
CA GLY A 7 -11.38 3.21 -2.98
C GLY A 7 -11.45 3.74 -1.54
N GLN A 8 -10.33 4.17 -0.95
CA GLN A 8 -10.27 4.87 0.34
C GLN A 8 -11.03 4.16 1.49
N ARG A 9 -10.97 2.82 1.52
CA ARG A 9 -11.79 2.01 2.44
C ARG A 9 -11.26 2.08 3.87
N GLY A 10 -12.00 2.70 4.78
CA GLY A 10 -11.60 2.85 6.19
C GLY A 10 -11.20 1.54 6.90
N GLY A 11 -11.78 0.40 6.51
CA GLY A 11 -11.37 -0.92 7.01
C GLY A 11 -9.90 -1.27 6.67
N VAL A 12 -9.44 -0.94 5.46
CA VAL A 12 -8.05 -1.16 5.04
C VAL A 12 -7.09 -0.28 5.82
N TYR A 13 -7.45 0.97 6.09
CA TYR A 13 -6.66 1.87 6.95
C TYR A 13 -6.49 1.29 8.34
N PHE A 14 -7.60 0.80 8.92
CA PHE A 14 -7.60 0.19 10.24
C PHE A 14 -6.73 -1.07 10.29
N GLU A 15 -6.91 -1.99 9.34
CA GLU A 15 -6.14 -3.24 9.29
C GLU A 15 -4.65 -3.00 9.04
N ALA A 16 -4.30 -2.03 8.19
CA ALA A 16 -2.91 -1.64 7.95
C ALA A 16 -2.25 -1.09 9.22
N GLY A 17 -2.91 -0.14 9.90
CA GLY A 17 -2.42 0.40 11.17
C GLY A 17 -2.35 -0.65 12.27
N PHE A 18 -3.33 -1.56 12.33
CA PHE A 18 -3.32 -2.68 13.28
C PHE A 18 -2.14 -3.62 13.05
N ALA A 19 -1.85 -3.98 11.78
CA ALA A 19 -0.70 -4.81 11.44
C ALA A 19 0.64 -4.14 11.82
N GLU A 20 0.77 -2.83 11.60
CA GLU A 20 1.95 -2.08 12.04
C GLU A 20 2.07 -2.01 13.57
N GLY A 21 0.96 -1.85 14.29
CA GLY A 21 0.94 -1.93 15.75
C GLY A 21 1.40 -3.28 16.30
N LEU A 22 1.26 -4.35 15.51
CA LEU A 22 1.79 -5.69 15.80
C LEU A 22 3.25 -5.89 15.33
N GLY A 23 3.93 -4.84 14.85
CA GLY A 23 5.29 -4.90 14.33
C GLY A 23 5.41 -5.62 12.98
N ARG A 24 4.31 -5.81 12.25
CA ARG A 24 4.34 -6.45 10.93
C ARG A 24 4.60 -5.40 9.86
N GLN A 25 5.52 -5.71 8.94
CA GLN A 25 5.76 -4.87 7.78
C GLN A 25 4.53 -4.84 6.84
N VAL A 26 4.12 -3.64 6.46
CA VAL A 26 3.01 -3.39 5.54
C VAL A 26 3.52 -2.77 4.25
N ILE A 27 3.36 -3.51 3.14
CA ILE A 27 3.52 -2.98 1.79
C ILE A 27 2.19 -2.36 1.38
N ARG A 28 2.22 -1.07 1.06
CA ARG A 28 1.03 -0.30 0.69
C ARG A 28 0.96 -0.12 -0.81
N SER A 29 -0.21 -0.26 -1.40
CA SER A 29 -0.47 0.06 -2.80
C SER A 29 -1.72 0.92 -2.95
N CYS A 30 -1.80 1.69 -4.02
CA CYS A 30 -2.95 2.50 -4.37
C CYS A 30 -2.93 2.74 -5.88
N ARG A 31 -4.09 2.79 -6.52
CA ARG A 31 -4.18 3.20 -7.92
C ARG A 31 -3.65 4.63 -8.08
N GLU A 32 -2.89 4.89 -9.15
CA GLU A 32 -2.19 6.18 -9.34
C GLU A 32 -3.16 7.37 -9.40
N ASP A 33 -4.33 7.19 -10.01
CA ASP A 33 -5.34 8.26 -10.15
C ASP A 33 -6.05 8.63 -8.84
N GLU A 34 -5.93 7.80 -7.80
CA GLU A 34 -6.47 8.07 -6.45
C GLU A 34 -5.39 8.53 -5.45
N LYS A 35 -4.15 8.72 -5.91
CA LYS A 35 -3.01 9.10 -5.05
C LYS A 35 -3.26 10.35 -4.21
N THR A 36 -3.95 11.33 -4.77
CA THR A 36 -4.26 12.60 -4.10
C THR A 36 -5.41 12.49 -3.10
N GLU A 37 -6.18 11.40 -3.13
CA GLU A 37 -7.31 11.16 -2.22
C GLU A 37 -6.86 10.51 -0.91
N LEU A 38 -5.64 9.96 -0.87
CA LEU A 38 -5.07 9.34 0.33
C LEU A 38 -5.10 10.29 1.52
N HIS A 39 -5.70 9.81 2.62
CA HIS A 39 -5.73 10.52 3.89
C HIS A 39 -4.34 11.01 4.34
N PHE A 40 -4.27 12.22 4.89
CA PHE A 40 -3.00 12.87 5.26
C PHE A 40 -2.19 12.08 6.30
N ASP A 41 -2.88 11.31 7.15
CA ASP A 41 -2.24 10.43 8.14
C ASP A 41 -1.40 9.31 7.51
N VAL A 42 -1.61 8.97 6.23
CA VAL A 42 -0.88 7.88 5.57
C VAL A 42 -0.14 8.29 4.30
N ASN A 43 -0.45 9.43 3.69
CA ASN A 43 0.08 9.81 2.38
C ASN A 43 1.62 10.02 2.35
N HIS A 44 2.25 10.11 3.52
CA HIS A 44 3.70 10.21 3.68
C HIS A 44 4.42 8.85 3.70
N TYR A 45 3.68 7.74 3.79
CA TYR A 45 4.27 6.40 3.70
C TYR A 45 4.66 6.06 2.26
N ASN A 46 5.51 5.04 2.12
CA ASN A 46 5.96 4.58 0.82
C ASN A 46 4.93 3.64 0.17
N PHE A 47 4.13 4.20 -0.73
CA PHE A 47 3.16 3.50 -1.56
C PHE A 47 3.74 3.00 -2.88
N ILE A 48 3.26 1.86 -3.33
CA ILE A 48 3.30 1.45 -4.73
C ILE A 48 2.09 2.09 -5.42
N PHE A 49 2.34 3.10 -6.25
CA PHE A 49 1.33 3.62 -7.14
C PHE A 49 1.35 2.84 -8.47
N TRP A 50 0.18 2.42 -8.93
CA TRP A 50 0.03 1.52 -10.07
C TRP A 50 -1.07 1.96 -11.04
N ASN A 51 -0.86 1.69 -12.33
CA ASN A 51 -1.79 2.06 -13.41
C ASN A 51 -2.49 0.85 -14.05
N SER A 52 -1.93 -0.35 -13.91
CA SER A 52 -2.49 -1.61 -14.40
C SER A 52 -2.11 -2.77 -13.47
N LEU A 53 -2.78 -3.91 -13.61
CA LEU A 53 -2.45 -5.09 -12.82
C LEU A 53 -1.05 -5.64 -13.11
N GLU A 54 -0.56 -5.52 -14.35
CA GLU A 54 0.80 -5.95 -14.72
C GLU A 54 1.86 -5.03 -14.09
N ASP A 55 1.63 -3.71 -14.09
CA ASP A 55 2.49 -2.74 -13.42
C ASP A 55 2.53 -2.99 -11.89
N LEU A 56 1.37 -3.21 -11.28
CA LEU A 56 1.26 -3.57 -9.87
C LEU A 56 2.04 -4.85 -9.57
N ARG A 57 1.90 -5.90 -10.39
CA ARG A 57 2.58 -7.18 -10.22
C ARG A 57 4.10 -7.02 -10.21
N GLU A 58 4.66 -6.34 -11.20
CA GLU A 58 6.11 -6.17 -11.30
C GLU A 58 6.65 -5.27 -10.16
N LYS A 59 5.95 -4.18 -9.81
CA LYS A 59 6.34 -3.32 -8.67
C LYS A 59 6.25 -4.05 -7.33
N LEU A 60 5.22 -4.87 -7.11
CA LEU A 60 5.08 -5.68 -5.89
C LEU A 60 6.21 -6.70 -5.79
N LYS A 61 6.50 -7.42 -6.88
CA LYS A 61 7.62 -8.38 -6.92
C LYS A 61 8.94 -7.71 -6.52
N ASN A 62 9.23 -6.55 -7.09
CA ASN A 62 10.45 -5.79 -6.77
C ASN A 62 10.45 -5.32 -5.31
N ARG A 63 9.33 -4.82 -4.79
CA ARG A 63 9.23 -4.38 -3.39
C ARG A 63 9.45 -5.53 -2.42
N ILE A 64 8.82 -6.68 -2.66
CA ILE A 64 8.97 -7.86 -1.80
C ILE A 64 10.42 -8.33 -1.80
N ALA A 65 11.03 -8.47 -2.98
CA ALA A 65 12.43 -8.88 -3.11
C ALA A 65 13.41 -7.92 -2.43
N ALA A 66 13.10 -6.61 -2.37
CA ALA A 66 13.97 -5.62 -1.77
C ALA A 66 13.76 -5.41 -0.26
N THR A 67 12.65 -5.88 0.32
CA THR A 67 12.25 -5.51 1.69
C THR A 67 11.89 -6.68 2.60
N VAL A 68 11.57 -7.83 2.03
CA VAL A 68 11.20 -9.06 2.75
C VAL A 68 12.14 -10.22 2.38
N GLY A 69 12.53 -10.28 1.09
CA GLY A 69 13.39 -11.32 0.51
C GLY A 69 14.86 -11.19 0.86
#